data_AF-A0A3S1ZVM1-F1
#
_entry.id   AF-A0A3S1ZVM1-F1
#
_cell.length_a   1.000
_cell.length_b   1.000
_cell.length_c   1.000
_cell.angle_alpha   90.00
_cell.angle_beta   90.00
_cell.angle_gamma   90.00
#
_symmetry.space_group_name_H-M   'P 1'
#
loop_
_entity.id
_entity.type
_entity.pdbx_description
1 polymer ?
#
loop_
_entity_poly.entity_id
_entity_poly.type
_entity_poly.pdbx_seq_one_letter_code
_entity_poly.pdbx_strand_id
1 'polypeptide(L)'
;AATVRGIKAAIAQVSTLSIAKGTASIERLALDIGGGSVTLSGTAGQTLDLAAQFSALPAALANDFSPGLDAVGTLGGTAQVTGSAAAPDVRFNAQLAGVETSQTRQAGLGALAVDAAGSYTMAGGVVLDQATLTGDKISGKATGTLNPNGASDFALDLISSGPSLPLTVGSAESPVKIEIQSLSAKVAGESTRARLDVSAILPSITTSPAKVDGLALALHSDAFDLKNRAGPVSGT
;
A
#
# COMPACT_ATOMS: atom_id res chain seq x y z
N ALA A 1 -16.28 -13.12 21.57
CA ALA A 1 -15.20 -12.37 20.89
C ALA A 1 -14.15 -13.36 20.43
N ALA A 2 -13.51 -13.10 19.29
CA ALA A 2 -12.42 -13.89 18.74
C ALA A 2 -11.16 -13.01 18.62
N THR A 3 -9.99 -13.64 18.56
CA THR A 3 -8.72 -12.94 18.32
C THR A 3 -8.05 -13.58 17.11
N VAL A 4 -7.77 -12.80 16.07
CA VAL A 4 -7.08 -13.26 14.86
C VAL A 4 -5.77 -12.49 14.74
N ARG A 5 -4.63 -13.18 14.91
CA ARG A 5 -3.29 -12.57 14.84
C ARG A 5 -3.14 -11.32 15.73
N GLY A 6 -3.68 -11.36 16.96
CA GLY A 6 -3.65 -10.23 17.91
C GLY A 6 -4.84 -9.27 17.80
N ILE A 7 -5.54 -9.27 16.66
CA ILE A 7 -6.69 -8.39 16.42
C ILE A 7 -7.94 -8.96 17.07
N LYS A 8 -8.50 -8.21 18.02
CA LYS A 8 -9.78 -8.56 18.66
C LYS A 8 -10.94 -8.25 17.73
N ALA A 9 -11.85 -9.20 17.61
CA ALA A 9 -13.11 -9.06 16.88
C ALA A 9 -14.29 -9.46 17.78
N ALA A 10 -15.34 -8.65 17.79
CA ALA A 10 -16.58 -8.92 18.50
C ALA A 10 -17.78 -8.88 17.55
N ILE A 11 -18.78 -9.71 17.79
CA ILE A 11 -20.04 -9.64 17.03
C ILE A 11 -20.79 -8.40 17.50
N ALA A 12 -21.08 -7.48 16.59
CA ALA A 12 -21.69 -6.18 16.92
C ALA A 12 -23.23 -6.24 17.01
N GLN A 13 -23.85 -7.20 16.32
CA GLN A 13 -25.30 -7.38 16.29
C GLN A 13 -25.65 -8.85 16.01
N VAL A 14 -26.91 -9.23 16.29
CA VAL A 14 -27.41 -10.57 15.96
C VAL A 14 -27.26 -10.84 14.46
N SER A 15 -26.78 -12.03 14.14
CA SER A 15 -26.46 -12.48 12.79
C SER A 15 -26.99 -13.88 12.54
N THR A 16 -27.64 -14.07 11.40
CA THR A 16 -28.06 -15.40 10.94
C THR A 16 -26.93 -16.04 10.15
N LEU A 17 -26.48 -17.20 10.62
CA LEU A 17 -25.51 -18.05 9.94
C LEU A 17 -26.10 -19.45 9.85
N SER A 18 -26.05 -20.06 8.66
CA SER A 18 -26.40 -21.47 8.47
C SER A 18 -25.22 -22.24 7.91
N ILE A 19 -25.08 -23.50 8.29
CA ILE A 19 -24.04 -24.39 7.76
C ILE A 19 -24.74 -25.62 7.22
N ALA A 20 -24.54 -25.90 5.94
CA ALA A 20 -25.09 -27.08 5.28
C ALA A 20 -24.06 -27.64 4.30
N LYS A 21 -23.87 -28.97 4.33
CA LYS A 21 -23.00 -29.70 3.39
C LYS A 21 -21.58 -29.10 3.27
N GLY A 22 -21.01 -28.65 4.39
CA GLY A 22 -19.67 -28.05 4.43
C GLY A 22 -19.57 -26.61 3.91
N THR A 23 -20.69 -25.94 3.65
CA THR A 23 -20.73 -24.53 3.26
C THR A 23 -21.45 -23.71 4.34
N ALA A 24 -20.79 -22.66 4.82
CA ALA A 24 -21.39 -21.64 5.67
C ALA A 24 -22.05 -20.58 4.77
N SER A 25 -23.32 -20.28 5.03
CA SER A 25 -24.06 -19.19 4.40
C SER A 25 -24.31 -18.09 5.43
N ILE A 26 -23.82 -16.90 5.10
CA ILE A 26 -23.83 -15.70 5.93
C ILE A 26 -24.81 -14.72 5.29
N GLU A 27 -25.97 -14.52 5.91
CA GLU A 27 -26.90 -13.48 5.48
C GLU A 27 -26.28 -12.10 5.74
N ARG A 28 -25.85 -11.88 6.98
CA ARG A 28 -25.13 -10.68 7.40
C ARG A 28 -24.43 -10.91 8.73
N LEU A 29 -23.10 -10.84 8.73
CA LEU A 29 -22.26 -10.86 9.92
C LEU A 29 -21.62 -9.50 10.12
N ALA A 30 -21.99 -8.76 11.17
CA ALA A 30 -21.32 -7.50 11.48
C ALA A 30 -20.41 -7.66 12.70
N LEU A 31 -19.17 -7.22 12.53
CA LEU A 31 -18.08 -7.34 13.46
C LEU A 31 -17.58 -5.95 13.84
N ASP A 32 -17.34 -5.75 15.13
CA ASP A 32 -16.47 -4.70 15.63
C ASP A 32 -15.02 -5.22 15.60
N ILE A 33 -14.14 -4.47 14.95
CA ILE A 33 -12.72 -4.80 14.80
C ILE A 33 -11.88 -3.56 15.12
N GLY A 34 -11.23 -3.57 16.28
CA GLY A 34 -10.38 -2.46 16.72
C GLY A 34 -11.12 -1.13 16.93
N GLY A 35 -12.45 -1.14 17.09
CA GLY A 35 -13.27 0.09 17.13
C GLY A 35 -13.75 0.60 15.77
N GLY A 36 -13.37 -0.09 14.68
CA GLY A 36 -14.03 0.04 13.38
C GLY A 36 -15.05 -1.09 13.17
N SER A 37 -15.68 -1.12 12.00
CA SER A 37 -16.70 -2.12 11.67
C SER A 37 -16.42 -2.86 10.37
N VAL A 38 -16.76 -4.14 10.35
CA VAL A 38 -16.78 -4.98 9.14
C VAL A 38 -18.12 -5.68 9.04
N THR A 39 -18.79 -5.56 7.90
CA THR A 39 -19.96 -6.38 7.57
C THR A 39 -19.59 -7.37 6.50
N LEU A 40 -19.87 -8.65 6.73
CA LEU A 40 -19.66 -9.75 5.80
C LEU A 40 -20.98 -10.42 5.40
N SER A 41 -21.07 -10.88 4.16
CA SER A 41 -22.18 -11.67 3.63
C SER A 41 -21.69 -12.62 2.55
N GLY A 42 -22.46 -13.65 2.25
CA GLY A 42 -22.17 -14.60 1.17
C GLY A 42 -21.91 -16.02 1.67
N THR A 43 -21.12 -16.79 0.93
CA THR A 43 -20.87 -18.21 1.22
C THR A 43 -19.39 -18.54 1.37
N ALA A 44 -19.08 -19.38 2.35
CA ALA A 44 -17.75 -19.90 2.61
C ALA A 44 -17.78 -21.44 2.67
N GLY A 45 -17.17 -22.08 1.68
CA GLY A 45 -16.98 -23.54 1.62
C GLY A 45 -15.70 -23.88 0.88
N GLN A 46 -15.71 -24.93 0.05
CA GLN A 46 -14.61 -25.20 -0.88
C GLN A 46 -14.41 -24.06 -1.88
N THR A 47 -15.51 -23.43 -2.28
CA THR A 47 -15.54 -22.19 -3.04
C THR A 47 -16.00 -21.07 -2.12
N LEU A 48 -15.35 -19.92 -2.23
CA LEU A 48 -15.71 -18.69 -1.56
C LEU A 48 -16.51 -17.83 -2.52
N ASP A 49 -17.51 -17.15 -1.98
CA ASP A 49 -18.20 -16.02 -2.58
C ASP A 49 -18.62 -15.11 -1.43
N LEU A 50 -17.68 -14.29 -0.97
CA LEU A 50 -17.84 -13.44 0.21
C LEU A 50 -17.72 -11.98 -0.19
N ALA A 51 -18.66 -11.17 0.26
CA ALA A 51 -18.56 -9.72 0.22
C ALA A 51 -18.28 -9.19 1.63
N ALA A 52 -17.35 -8.25 1.72
CA ALA A 52 -17.04 -7.52 2.94
C ALA A 52 -17.14 -6.01 2.67
N GLN A 53 -17.71 -5.29 3.61
CA GLN A 53 -17.65 -3.83 3.69
C GLN A 53 -16.96 -3.47 5.00
N PHE A 54 -15.99 -2.57 4.93
CA PHE A 54 -15.26 -2.07 6.09
C PHE A 54 -15.47 -0.57 6.22
N SER A 55 -15.63 -0.12 7.46
CA SER A 55 -15.85 1.29 7.78
C SER A 55 -15.06 1.65 9.03
N ALA A 56 -14.29 2.73 8.92
CA ALA A 56 -13.48 3.30 9.98
C ALA A 56 -12.55 2.28 10.68
N LEU A 57 -12.03 1.30 9.94
CA LEU A 57 -11.04 0.37 10.50
C LEU A 57 -9.76 1.14 10.82
N PRO A 58 -9.21 1.06 12.05
CA PRO A 58 -7.97 1.75 12.37
C PRO A 58 -6.82 1.19 11.54
N ALA A 59 -6.03 2.07 10.92
CA ALA A 59 -4.81 1.67 10.22
C ALA A 59 -3.78 1.01 11.16
N ALA A 60 -3.90 1.27 12.47
CA ALA A 60 -3.07 0.65 13.50
C ALA A 60 -3.12 -0.89 13.52
N LEU A 61 -4.17 -1.51 12.97
CA LEU A 61 -4.24 -2.95 12.77
C LEU A 61 -3.10 -3.48 11.88
N ALA A 62 -2.54 -2.66 10.99
CA ALA A 62 -1.41 -3.04 10.15
C ALA A 62 -0.09 -3.17 10.93
N ASN A 63 0.02 -2.55 12.11
CA ASN A 63 1.25 -2.56 12.90
C ASN A 63 1.59 -3.96 13.45
N ASP A 64 0.58 -4.82 13.62
CA ASP A 64 0.76 -6.23 14.01
C ASP A 64 1.45 -7.05 12.91
N PHE A 65 1.45 -6.56 11.66
CA PHE A 65 2.08 -7.21 10.50
C PHE A 65 3.39 -6.56 10.10
N SER A 66 3.60 -5.29 10.46
CA SER A 66 4.78 -4.51 10.08
C SER A 66 5.34 -3.73 11.27
N PRO A 67 6.34 -4.30 11.96
CA PRO A 67 7.03 -3.59 13.04
C PRO A 67 7.64 -2.27 12.55
N GLY A 68 7.47 -1.20 13.32
CA GLY A 68 7.99 0.14 13.00
C GLY A 68 7.15 0.95 12.01
N LEU A 69 6.06 0.39 11.48
CA LEU A 69 5.14 1.12 10.61
C LEU A 69 4.46 2.28 11.36
N ASP A 70 4.00 2.03 12.59
CA ASP A 70 3.30 3.01 13.44
C ASP A 70 2.19 3.75 12.66
N ALA A 71 1.40 2.98 11.92
CA ALA A 71 0.30 3.47 11.12
C ALA A 71 -0.83 4.02 12.01
N VAL A 72 -1.30 5.20 11.67
CA VAL A 72 -2.52 5.84 12.19
C VAL A 72 -3.45 6.20 11.04
N GLY A 73 -4.68 6.62 11.35
CA GLY A 73 -5.72 6.90 10.36
C GLY A 73 -6.75 5.79 10.25
N THR A 74 -7.58 5.86 9.22
CA THR A 74 -8.72 4.94 9.04
C THR A 74 -8.76 4.36 7.64
N LEU A 75 -9.30 3.15 7.54
CA LEU A 75 -9.56 2.41 6.32
C LEU A 75 -11.08 2.16 6.19
N GLY A 76 -11.62 2.50 5.02
CA GLY A 76 -12.98 2.16 4.59
C GLY A 76 -12.95 1.53 3.20
N GLY A 77 -14.08 0.94 2.80
CA GLY A 77 -14.25 0.38 1.46
C GLY A 77 -14.91 -1.00 1.43
N THR A 78 -14.62 -1.76 0.37
CA THR A 78 -15.21 -3.07 0.11
C THR A 78 -14.20 -4.08 -0.40
N ALA A 79 -14.44 -5.36 -0.13
CA ALA A 79 -13.72 -6.47 -0.74
C ALA A 79 -14.68 -7.59 -1.16
N GLN A 80 -14.37 -8.25 -2.26
CA GLN A 80 -15.06 -9.44 -2.76
C GLN A 80 -14.03 -10.56 -2.85
N VAL A 81 -14.31 -11.68 -2.21
CA VAL A 81 -13.44 -12.86 -2.17
C VAL A 81 -14.16 -14.01 -2.85
N THR A 82 -13.63 -14.44 -3.98
CA THR A 82 -14.20 -15.50 -4.81
C THR A 82 -13.20 -16.63 -5.04
N GLY A 83 -13.64 -17.72 -5.68
CA GLY A 83 -12.76 -18.80 -6.11
C GLY A 83 -12.52 -19.86 -5.04
N SER A 84 -11.48 -20.67 -5.21
CA SER A 84 -11.19 -21.77 -4.28
C SER A 84 -10.71 -21.23 -2.93
N ALA A 85 -11.13 -21.83 -1.81
CA ALA A 85 -10.61 -21.48 -0.49
C ALA A 85 -9.08 -21.69 -0.37
N ALA A 86 -8.49 -22.56 -1.20
CA ALA A 86 -7.05 -22.79 -1.24
C ALA A 86 -6.28 -21.78 -2.11
N ALA A 87 -6.97 -21.05 -2.99
CA ALA A 87 -6.40 -20.06 -3.89
C ALA A 87 -7.48 -19.00 -4.21
N PRO A 88 -7.82 -18.13 -3.25
CA PRO A 88 -8.88 -17.16 -3.43
C PRO A 88 -8.43 -16.00 -4.33
N ASP A 89 -9.40 -15.45 -5.05
CA ASP A 89 -9.28 -14.21 -5.81
C ASP A 89 -9.96 -13.10 -5.01
N VAL A 90 -9.23 -12.02 -4.72
CA VAL A 90 -9.75 -10.87 -3.98
C VAL A 90 -9.84 -9.68 -4.91
N ARG A 91 -11.01 -9.03 -4.96
CA ARG A 91 -11.20 -7.70 -5.55
C ARG A 91 -11.45 -6.72 -4.42
N PHE A 92 -10.89 -5.52 -4.51
CA PHE A 92 -11.06 -4.52 -3.46
C PHE A 92 -11.20 -3.11 -4.01
N ASN A 93 -11.87 -2.28 -3.22
CA ASN A 93 -11.86 -0.84 -3.31
C ASN A 93 -11.65 -0.32 -1.89
N ALA A 94 -10.64 0.50 -1.67
CA ALA A 94 -10.19 0.93 -0.37
C ALA A 94 -9.97 2.44 -0.36
N GLN A 95 -10.45 3.09 0.70
CA GLN A 95 -10.21 4.48 1.02
C GLN A 95 -9.49 4.55 2.37
N LEU A 96 -8.30 5.12 2.36
CA LEU A 96 -7.56 5.43 3.55
C LEU A 96 -7.61 6.94 3.78
N ALA A 97 -7.93 7.34 5.00
CA ALA A 97 -8.07 8.75 5.36
C ALA A 97 -7.26 9.07 6.61
N GLY A 98 -6.55 10.20 6.56
CA GLY A 98 -5.73 10.68 7.66
C GLY A 98 -4.57 9.74 7.99
N VAL A 99 -4.07 9.00 7.00
CA VAL A 99 -3.05 7.98 7.24
C VAL A 99 -1.66 8.61 7.34
N GLU A 100 -0.95 8.18 8.39
CA GLU A 100 0.44 8.51 8.61
C GLU A 100 1.17 7.28 9.15
N THR A 101 2.38 7.05 8.66
CA THR A 101 3.34 6.08 9.18
C THR A 101 4.56 6.80 9.77
N SER A 102 5.40 6.08 10.51
CA SER A 102 6.70 6.59 10.99
C SER A 102 7.49 7.27 9.89
N GLN A 103 7.55 6.65 8.71
CA GLN A 103 8.32 7.12 7.56
C GLN A 103 7.72 8.41 6.98
N THR A 104 6.39 8.47 6.82
CA THR A 104 5.73 9.69 6.29
C THR A 104 5.79 10.85 7.27
N ARG A 105 5.77 10.57 8.59
CA ARG A 105 5.99 11.58 9.64
C ARG A 105 7.42 12.11 9.64
N GLN A 106 8.41 11.21 9.51
CA GLN A 106 9.81 11.60 9.36
C GLN A 106 10.05 12.45 8.10
N ALA A 107 9.35 12.14 7.01
CA ALA A 107 9.36 12.94 5.79
C ALA A 107 8.50 14.22 5.89
N GLY A 108 7.80 14.44 7.01
CA GLY A 108 6.98 15.64 7.23
C GLY A 108 5.83 15.80 6.24
N LEU A 109 5.29 14.70 5.70
CA LEU A 109 4.24 14.73 4.69
C LEU A 109 2.88 15.17 5.25
N GLY A 110 2.70 15.02 6.57
CA GLY A 110 1.41 15.20 7.24
C GLY A 110 0.44 14.06 6.92
N ALA A 111 -0.83 14.29 7.24
CA ALA A 111 -1.90 13.34 7.00
C ALA A 111 -2.11 13.11 5.50
N LEU A 112 -2.21 11.84 5.10
CA LEU A 112 -2.40 11.43 3.71
C LEU A 112 -3.78 10.78 3.53
N ALA A 113 -4.32 10.89 2.33
CA ALA A 113 -5.47 10.14 1.85
C ALA A 113 -5.07 9.27 0.67
N VAL A 114 -5.54 8.02 0.64
CA VAL A 114 -5.27 7.07 -0.45
C VAL A 114 -6.57 6.44 -0.89
N ASP A 115 -6.87 6.51 -2.18
CA ASP A 115 -7.93 5.71 -2.80
C ASP A 115 -7.28 4.65 -3.69
N ALA A 116 -7.62 3.38 -3.49
CA ALA A 116 -7.05 2.28 -4.26
C ALA A 116 -8.13 1.28 -4.67
N ALA A 117 -8.10 0.84 -5.92
CA ALA A 117 -8.93 -0.23 -6.43
C ALA A 117 -8.06 -1.24 -7.17
N GLY A 118 -8.36 -2.51 -6.99
CA GLY A 118 -7.51 -3.55 -7.54
C GLY A 118 -7.95 -4.96 -7.20
N SER A 119 -7.00 -5.87 -7.38
CA SER A 119 -7.18 -7.28 -7.04
C SER A 119 -5.92 -7.88 -6.42
N TYR A 120 -6.09 -9.00 -5.76
CA TYR A 120 -5.03 -9.81 -5.23
C TYR A 120 -5.30 -11.28 -5.51
N THR A 121 -4.29 -12.01 -5.96
CA THR A 121 -4.30 -13.46 -6.05
C THR A 121 -2.98 -14.01 -5.49
N MET A 122 -3.02 -15.23 -4.96
CA MET A 122 -1.81 -15.84 -4.39
C MET A 122 -0.68 -16.04 -5.42
N ALA A 123 -1.05 -16.29 -6.69
CA ALA A 123 -0.10 -16.53 -7.77
C ALA A 123 0.36 -15.22 -8.46
N GLY A 124 -0.54 -14.24 -8.57
CA GLY A 124 -0.32 -13.00 -9.33
C GLY A 124 0.11 -11.81 -8.49
N GLY A 125 0.08 -11.91 -7.16
CA GLY A 125 0.37 -10.78 -6.28
C GLY A 125 -0.76 -9.75 -6.31
N VAL A 126 -0.41 -8.47 -6.21
CA VAL A 126 -1.36 -7.36 -6.20
C VAL A 126 -1.41 -6.71 -7.57
N VAL A 127 -2.62 -6.50 -8.08
CA VAL A 127 -2.89 -5.63 -9.23
C VAL A 127 -3.59 -4.38 -8.71
N LEU A 128 -3.05 -3.21 -9.01
CA LEU A 128 -3.68 -1.92 -8.78
C LEU A 128 -4.25 -1.41 -10.11
N ASP A 129 -5.58 -1.49 -10.24
CA ASP A 129 -6.28 -0.88 -11.37
C ASP A 129 -6.09 0.64 -11.32
N GLN A 130 -6.20 1.20 -10.11
CA GLN A 130 -5.79 2.56 -9.79
C GLN A 130 -5.40 2.69 -8.33
N ALA A 131 -4.47 3.60 -8.05
CA ALA A 131 -4.28 4.17 -6.73
C ALA A 131 -3.99 5.66 -6.86
N THR A 132 -4.59 6.47 -6.01
CA THR A 132 -4.32 7.91 -5.90
C THR A 132 -3.91 8.24 -4.48
N LEU A 133 -2.85 9.02 -4.34
CA LEU A 133 -2.40 9.59 -3.07
C LEU A 133 -2.69 11.09 -3.10
N THR A 134 -3.26 11.60 -2.02
CA THR A 134 -3.48 13.04 -1.83
C THR A 134 -3.02 13.45 -0.43
N GLY A 135 -2.28 14.54 -0.35
CA GLY A 135 -1.90 15.21 0.88
C GLY A 135 -1.55 16.67 0.61
N ASP A 136 -1.35 17.44 1.69
CA ASP A 136 -1.12 18.89 1.59
C ASP A 136 0.13 19.24 0.77
N LYS A 137 1.15 18.38 0.81
CA LYS A 137 2.46 18.62 0.18
C LYS A 137 2.74 17.73 -1.02
N ILE A 138 1.95 16.68 -1.23
CA ILE A 138 2.21 15.64 -2.21
C ILE A 138 0.92 15.10 -2.79
N SER A 139 0.94 14.81 -4.08
CA SER A 139 -0.05 13.99 -4.75
C SER A 139 0.64 12.88 -5.52
N GLY A 140 -0.09 11.83 -5.85
CA GLY A 140 0.49 10.72 -6.57
C GLY A 140 -0.51 9.79 -7.19
N LYS A 141 -0.04 8.97 -8.12
CA LYS A 141 -0.79 7.91 -8.77
C LYS A 141 0.06 6.67 -8.88
N ALA A 142 -0.57 5.51 -8.76
CA ALA A 142 0.07 4.24 -9.03
C ALA A 142 -0.87 3.28 -9.75
N THR A 143 -0.31 2.39 -10.56
CA THR A 143 -1.06 1.38 -11.30
C THR A 143 -0.16 0.22 -11.68
N GLY A 144 -0.77 -0.90 -12.01
CA GLY A 144 -0.11 -2.09 -12.52
C GLY A 144 0.05 -3.18 -11.47
N THR A 145 0.94 -4.12 -11.73
CA THR A 145 1.07 -5.38 -11.01
C THR A 145 2.37 -5.42 -10.21
N LEU A 146 2.25 -5.78 -8.93
CA LEU A 146 3.36 -6.10 -8.05
C LEU A 146 3.25 -7.56 -7.62
N ASN A 147 4.13 -8.40 -8.16
CA ASN A 147 4.22 -9.81 -7.82
C ASN A 147 5.61 -10.15 -7.26
N PRO A 148 5.79 -10.19 -5.93
CA PRO A 148 7.10 -10.47 -5.31
C PRO A 148 7.71 -11.84 -5.66
N ASN A 149 6.90 -12.76 -6.18
CA ASN A 149 7.31 -14.13 -6.52
C ASN A 149 7.28 -14.39 -8.03
N GLY A 150 7.10 -13.35 -8.86
CA GLY A 150 7.04 -13.47 -10.31
C GLY A 150 7.25 -12.12 -11.01
N ALA A 151 6.64 -11.98 -12.18
CA ALA A 151 6.71 -10.77 -12.98
C ALA A 151 5.87 -9.62 -12.38
N SER A 152 6.49 -8.44 -12.29
CA SER A 152 5.83 -7.18 -11.96
C SER A 152 5.81 -6.28 -13.21
N ASP A 153 4.82 -5.39 -13.28
CA ASP A 153 4.75 -4.26 -14.23
C ASP A 153 3.99 -3.14 -13.52
N PHE A 154 4.72 -2.27 -12.84
CA PHE A 154 4.17 -1.30 -11.91
C PHE A 154 4.72 0.09 -12.22
N ALA A 155 3.84 1.08 -12.18
CA ALA A 155 4.19 2.48 -12.35
C ALA A 155 3.70 3.30 -11.15
N LEU A 156 4.53 4.27 -10.75
CA LEU A 156 4.26 5.22 -9.68
C LEU A 156 4.71 6.61 -10.14
N ASP A 157 3.82 7.58 -9.99
CA ASP A 157 4.13 8.99 -10.14
C ASP A 157 3.79 9.73 -8.84
N LEU A 158 4.72 10.55 -8.38
CA LEU A 158 4.57 11.45 -7.22
C LEU A 158 4.94 12.86 -7.65
N ILE A 159 4.14 13.83 -7.21
CA ILE A 159 4.30 15.25 -7.55
C ILE A 159 4.11 16.07 -6.29
N SER A 160 4.98 17.04 -6.06
CA SER A 160 4.75 18.02 -5.00
C SER A 160 3.54 18.89 -5.31
N SER A 161 2.67 19.10 -4.31
CA SER A 161 1.53 20.02 -4.43
C SER A 161 1.96 21.50 -4.45
N GLY A 162 3.23 21.79 -4.11
CA GLY A 162 3.85 23.12 -4.14
C GLY A 162 5.09 23.17 -5.05
N PRO A 163 6.05 24.09 -4.82
CA PRO A 163 7.24 24.18 -5.66
C PRO A 163 8.15 22.94 -5.52
N SER A 164 8.22 22.39 -4.30
CA SER A 164 8.97 21.18 -3.95
C SER A 164 8.53 20.63 -2.59
N LEU A 165 8.82 19.36 -2.37
CA LEU A 165 8.71 18.65 -1.12
C LEU A 165 10.11 18.55 -0.46
N PRO A 166 10.34 19.22 0.69
CA PRO A 166 11.59 19.08 1.42
C PRO A 166 11.64 17.72 2.12
N LEU A 167 12.68 16.94 1.84
CA LEU A 167 13.01 15.70 2.54
C LEU A 167 14.40 15.82 3.16
N THR A 168 14.54 15.39 4.42
CA THR A 168 15.85 15.25 5.06
C THR A 168 16.14 13.78 5.26
N VAL A 169 17.26 13.31 4.73
CA VAL A 169 17.79 11.94 4.93
C VAL A 169 19.18 12.01 5.56
N GLY A 170 19.71 10.87 6.00
CA GLY A 170 21.00 10.80 6.68
C GLY A 170 20.90 10.94 8.20
N SER A 171 22.05 11.06 8.87
CA SER A 171 22.10 11.24 10.33
C SER A 171 21.92 12.71 10.72
N ALA A 172 21.66 12.97 11.99
CA ALA A 172 21.64 14.33 12.52
C ALA A 172 22.99 15.07 12.35
N GLU A 173 24.08 14.31 12.31
CA GLU A 173 25.46 14.82 12.14
C GLU A 173 25.79 15.11 10.67
N SER A 174 25.20 14.35 9.74
CA SER A 174 25.42 14.49 8.29
C SER A 174 24.09 14.43 7.53
N PRO A 175 23.23 15.46 7.67
CA PRO A 175 21.96 15.49 6.98
C PRO A 175 22.14 15.83 5.50
N VAL A 176 21.37 15.16 4.65
CA VAL A 176 21.20 15.48 3.24
C VAL A 176 19.79 16.02 3.06
N LYS A 177 19.68 17.29 2.68
CA LYS A 177 18.40 17.94 2.38
C LYS A 177 18.14 17.85 0.89
N ILE A 178 16.98 17.34 0.51
CA ILE A 178 16.57 17.10 -0.87
C ILE A 178 15.25 17.82 -1.07
N GLU A 179 15.18 18.70 -2.05
CA GLU A 179 13.92 19.25 -2.53
C GLU A 179 13.45 18.37 -3.70
N ILE A 180 12.24 17.81 -3.60
CA ILE A 180 11.68 16.92 -4.61
C ILE A 180 10.48 17.61 -5.27
N GLN A 181 10.56 17.90 -6.56
CA GLN A 181 9.41 18.43 -7.31
C GLN A 181 8.55 17.30 -7.86
N SER A 182 9.17 16.29 -8.46
CA SER A 182 8.48 15.10 -8.97
C SER A 182 9.38 13.87 -8.91
N LEU A 183 8.73 12.70 -8.84
CA LEU A 183 9.34 11.39 -8.92
C LEU A 183 8.44 10.49 -9.76
N SER A 184 9.01 9.82 -10.74
CA SER A 184 8.36 8.75 -11.50
C SER A 184 9.21 7.49 -11.36
N ALA A 185 8.57 6.34 -11.17
CA ALA A 185 9.21 5.05 -11.11
C ALA A 185 8.41 4.02 -11.89
N LYS A 186 9.10 3.20 -12.67
CA LYS A 186 8.55 2.05 -13.36
C LYS A 186 9.37 0.81 -13.07
N VAL A 187 8.68 -0.28 -12.75
CA VAL A 187 9.27 -1.61 -12.60
C VAL A 187 8.66 -2.53 -13.65
N ALA A 188 9.44 -3.39 -14.27
CA ALA A 188 8.95 -4.39 -15.20
C ALA A 188 9.80 -5.68 -15.17
N GLY A 189 9.16 -6.84 -15.30
CA GLY A 189 9.84 -8.14 -15.39
C GLY A 189 9.90 -8.91 -14.07
N GLU A 190 10.65 -10.01 -14.07
CA GLU A 190 10.73 -10.96 -12.96
C GLU A 190 11.37 -10.35 -11.71
N SER A 191 10.85 -10.69 -10.53
CA SER A 191 11.28 -10.10 -9.25
C SER A 191 12.76 -10.23 -8.92
N THR A 192 13.47 -11.21 -9.48
CA THR A 192 14.92 -11.40 -9.26
C THR A 192 15.78 -10.66 -10.27
N ARG A 193 15.19 -10.16 -11.37
CA ARG A 193 15.87 -9.47 -12.47
C ARG A 193 14.92 -8.45 -13.12
N ALA A 194 14.41 -7.54 -12.32
CA ALA A 194 13.48 -6.53 -12.78
C ALA A 194 14.23 -5.40 -13.49
N ARG A 195 13.63 -4.90 -14.57
CA ARG A 195 13.93 -3.57 -15.09
C ARG A 195 13.37 -2.54 -14.12
N LEU A 196 14.18 -1.56 -13.77
CA LEU A 196 13.78 -0.42 -12.94
C LEU A 196 14.18 0.87 -13.67
N ASP A 197 13.22 1.73 -13.91
CA ASP A 197 13.42 3.08 -14.44
C ASP A 197 12.92 4.07 -13.39
N VAL A 198 13.76 4.98 -12.93
CA VAL A 198 13.39 6.04 -11.97
C VAL A 198 13.80 7.38 -12.55
N SER A 199 12.92 8.36 -12.48
CA SER A 199 13.22 9.74 -12.88
C SER A 199 12.76 10.69 -11.78
N ALA A 200 13.55 11.71 -11.48
CA ALA A 200 13.19 12.71 -10.48
C ALA A 200 13.63 14.10 -10.91
N ILE A 201 12.82 15.10 -10.59
CA ILE A 201 13.19 16.51 -10.69
C ILE A 201 13.43 17.02 -9.28
N LEU A 202 14.68 17.41 -9.01
CA LEU A 202 15.15 17.83 -7.70
C LEU A 202 15.63 19.29 -7.76
N PRO A 203 14.79 20.25 -7.36
CA PRO A 203 15.18 21.66 -7.38
C PRO A 203 16.48 21.96 -6.63
N SER A 204 16.76 21.25 -5.54
CA SER A 204 18.09 21.30 -4.92
C SER A 204 18.40 20.05 -4.09
N ILE A 205 19.70 19.75 -3.96
CA ILE A 205 20.25 18.85 -2.96
C ILE A 205 21.32 19.61 -2.18
N THR A 206 21.24 19.60 -0.85
CA THR A 206 22.20 20.25 0.03
C THR A 206 22.77 19.24 1.02
N THR A 207 24.10 19.14 1.05
CA THR A 207 24.92 18.46 2.05
C THR A 207 25.83 19.47 2.73
N SER A 208 26.51 19.07 3.80
CA SER A 208 27.64 19.86 4.32
C SER A 208 28.93 19.34 3.68
N PRO A 209 29.67 20.09 2.84
CA PRO A 209 29.54 21.53 2.53
C PRO A 209 28.93 21.87 1.15
N ALA A 210 28.32 20.92 0.42
CA ALA A 210 27.94 21.12 -0.98
C ALA A 210 26.45 21.42 -1.20
N LYS A 211 26.14 22.24 -2.20
CA LYS A 211 24.78 22.43 -2.72
C LYS A 211 24.76 22.27 -4.23
N VAL A 212 23.80 21.51 -4.73
CA VAL A 212 23.52 21.31 -6.15
C VAL A 212 22.10 21.79 -6.41
N ASP A 213 21.92 22.63 -7.42
CA ASP A 213 20.62 23.18 -7.82
C ASP A 213 20.20 22.65 -9.19
N GLY A 214 18.89 22.54 -9.41
CA GLY A 214 18.31 22.22 -10.73
C GLY A 214 18.69 20.84 -11.27
N LEU A 215 18.65 19.82 -10.42
CA LEU A 215 19.07 18.47 -10.79
C LEU A 215 17.89 17.67 -11.39
N ALA A 216 18.10 17.10 -12.57
CA ALA A 216 17.25 16.05 -13.09
C ALA A 216 18.01 14.73 -12.95
N LEU A 217 17.39 13.74 -12.29
CA LEU A 217 17.94 12.41 -12.13
C LEU A 217 17.21 11.45 -13.05
N ALA A 218 17.95 10.62 -13.78
CA ALA A 218 17.43 9.42 -14.42
C ALA A 218 18.28 8.23 -13.98
N LEU A 219 17.68 7.26 -13.30
CA LEU A 219 18.30 6.01 -12.90
C LEU A 219 17.67 4.85 -13.66
N HIS A 220 18.51 3.90 -14.06
CA HIS A 220 18.11 2.71 -14.79
C HIS A 220 18.79 1.45 -14.25
N SER A 221 18.08 0.34 -14.28
CA SER A 221 18.59 -1.01 -14.07
C SER A 221 17.89 -1.98 -15.01
N ASP A 222 18.64 -2.92 -15.59
CA ASP A 222 18.11 -4.05 -16.36
C ASP A 222 18.07 -5.36 -15.54
N ALA A 223 18.55 -5.35 -14.29
CA ALA A 223 18.72 -6.58 -13.51
C ALA A 223 18.63 -6.32 -11.99
N PHE A 224 17.68 -5.50 -11.56
CA PHE A 224 17.46 -5.23 -10.14
C PHE A 224 16.71 -6.40 -9.49
N ASP A 225 17.27 -6.97 -8.44
CA ASP A 225 16.62 -7.97 -7.60
C ASP A 225 15.73 -7.23 -6.59
N LEU A 226 14.41 -7.25 -6.80
CA LEU A 226 13.42 -6.60 -5.94
C LEU A 226 13.34 -7.23 -4.56
N LYS A 227 13.64 -8.53 -4.46
CA LYS A 227 13.58 -9.28 -3.20
C LYS A 227 14.75 -8.91 -2.29
N ASN A 228 15.95 -8.87 -2.85
CA ASN A 228 17.17 -8.52 -2.13
C ASN A 228 17.47 -7.02 -2.14
N ARG A 229 16.71 -6.23 -2.91
CA ARG A 229 16.87 -4.78 -3.11
C ARG A 229 18.29 -4.42 -3.57
N ALA A 230 18.81 -5.20 -4.50
CA ALA A 230 20.20 -5.09 -4.95
C ALA A 230 20.31 -5.36 -6.46
N GLY A 231 21.29 -4.75 -7.10
CA GLY A 231 21.54 -4.93 -8.53
C GLY A 231 22.32 -3.76 -9.11
N PRO A 232 22.75 -3.86 -10.38
CA PRO A 232 23.40 -2.75 -11.04
C PRO A 232 22.42 -1.59 -11.21
N VAL A 233 22.85 -0.37 -10.91
CA VAL A 233 22.10 0.86 -11.19
C VAL A 233 23.04 1.82 -11.88
N SER A 234 22.61 2.36 -13.02
CA SER A 234 23.29 3.44 -13.73
C SER A 234 22.38 4.67 -13.75
N GLY A 235 22.94 5.84 -13.99
CA GLY A 235 22.13 7.04 -14.12
C GLY A 235 22.89 8.26 -14.62
N THR A 236 22.13 9.30 -14.93
CA THR A 236 22.58 10.62 -15.39
C THR A 236 21.85 11.72 -14.66
#